data_AF-A0A2K1SUE7-F1
#
_entry.id   AF-A0A2K1SUE7-F1
#
_cell.length_a   1.000
_cell.length_b   1.000
_cell.length_c   1.000
_cell.angle_alpha   90.00
_cell.angle_beta   90.00
_cell.angle_gamma   90.00
#
_symmetry.space_group_name_H-M   'P 1'
#
loop_
_entity.id
_entity.type
_entity.pdbx_description
1 polymer ?
#
loop_
_entity_poly.entity_id
_entity_poly.type
_entity_poly.pdbx_seq_one_letter_code
_entity_poly.pdbx_strand_id
1 'polypeptide(L)'
;MSGNTYTAENGFVITDDIVDKWAKEAEDNFSGAIVTEFTGRAWEDETQPLKPRTVRLSDTVWHLIEADAKRRKMTVSAWTRKAILNELSSEIAAQR
;
A
#
# COMPACT_ATOMS: atom_id res chain seq x y z
N MET A 1 29.66 -11.13 -30.01
CA MET A 1 29.08 -10.30 -28.94
C MET A 1 29.97 -10.47 -27.73
N SER A 2 30.46 -9.37 -27.15
CA SER A 2 31.32 -9.41 -25.95
C SER A 2 30.45 -9.80 -24.77
N GLY A 3 30.56 -11.03 -24.29
CA GLY A 3 29.85 -11.46 -23.09
C GLY A 3 30.29 -10.64 -21.89
N ASN A 4 29.35 -10.21 -21.06
CA ASN A 4 29.67 -9.47 -19.86
C ASN A 4 30.29 -10.43 -18.83
N THR A 5 31.26 -9.92 -18.09
CA THR A 5 31.93 -10.67 -17.02
C THR A 5 31.76 -9.88 -15.73
N TYR A 6 31.18 -10.51 -14.72
CA TYR A 6 30.92 -9.92 -13.42
C TYR A 6 31.80 -10.60 -12.38
N THR A 7 32.33 -9.85 -11.42
CA THR A 7 33.14 -10.43 -10.34
C THR A 7 32.38 -10.26 -9.04
N ALA A 8 32.07 -11.37 -8.37
CA ALA A 8 31.47 -11.37 -7.04
C ALA A 8 32.47 -10.86 -5.99
N GLU A 9 31.97 -10.43 -4.84
CA GLU A 9 32.78 -9.87 -3.74
C GLU A 9 33.88 -10.83 -3.23
N ASN A 10 33.67 -12.14 -3.40
CA ASN A 10 34.64 -13.20 -3.07
C ASN A 10 35.66 -13.49 -4.20
N GLY A 11 35.68 -12.69 -5.27
CA GLY A 11 36.58 -12.87 -6.41
C GLY A 11 36.12 -13.91 -7.44
N PHE A 12 34.94 -14.53 -7.25
CA PHE A 12 34.39 -15.47 -8.22
C PHE A 12 33.92 -14.75 -9.49
N VAL A 13 34.36 -15.25 -10.64
CA VAL A 13 34.00 -14.70 -11.95
C VAL A 13 32.71 -15.34 -12.45
N ILE A 14 31.69 -14.51 -12.61
CA ILE A 14 30.37 -14.85 -13.14
C ILE A 14 30.36 -14.46 -14.62
N THR A 15 30.20 -15.45 -15.48
CA THR A 15 30.01 -15.27 -16.92
C THR A 15 28.52 -15.25 -17.26
N ASP A 16 28.16 -14.73 -18.43
CA ASP A 16 26.78 -14.78 -18.93
C ASP A 16 26.21 -16.21 -18.94
N ASP A 17 27.02 -17.23 -19.29
CA ASP A 17 26.60 -18.64 -19.25
C ASP A 17 26.19 -19.11 -17.84
N ILE A 18 26.84 -18.57 -16.80
CA ILE A 18 26.51 -18.88 -15.40
C ILE A 18 25.20 -18.17 -15.02
N VAL A 19 25.00 -16.94 -15.49
CA VAL A 19 23.75 -16.19 -15.28
C VAL A 19 22.57 -16.90 -15.94
N ASP A 20 22.73 -17.35 -17.18
CA ASP A 20 21.69 -18.06 -17.93
C ASP A 20 21.33 -19.39 -17.26
N LYS A 21 22.33 -20.10 -16.75
CA LYS A 21 22.11 -21.33 -15.98
C LYS A 21 21.29 -21.06 -14.71
N TRP A 22 21.62 -20.01 -13.96
CA TRP A 22 20.87 -19.66 -12.75
C TRP A 22 19.46 -19.18 -13.04
N ALA A 23 19.25 -18.43 -14.12
CA ALA A 23 17.92 -18.03 -14.56
C ALA A 23 17.04 -19.26 -14.85
N LYS A 24 17.59 -20.23 -15.59
CA LYS A 24 16.91 -21.49 -15.88
C LYS A 24 16.61 -22.29 -14.60
N GLU A 25 17.58 -22.41 -13.69
CA GLU A 25 17.39 -23.11 -12.41
C GLU A 25 16.34 -22.42 -11.53
N ALA A 26 16.27 -21.09 -11.53
CA ALA A 26 15.23 -20.37 -10.82
C ALA A 26 13.85 -20.65 -11.42
N GLU A 27 13.69 -20.58 -12.73
CA GLU A 27 12.42 -20.83 -13.43
C GLU A 27 11.94 -22.28 -13.31
N ASP A 28 12.83 -23.26 -13.46
CA ASP A 28 12.50 -24.70 -13.38
C ASP A 28 11.96 -25.07 -11.97
N ASN A 29 12.44 -24.39 -10.92
CA ASN A 29 11.97 -24.57 -9.54
C ASN A 29 10.57 -23.98 -9.26
N PHE A 30 9.96 -23.27 -10.22
CA PHE A 30 8.57 -22.80 -10.15
C PHE A 30 7.65 -23.50 -11.14
N SER A 31 8.05 -24.65 -11.69
CA SER A 31 7.21 -25.44 -12.60
C SER A 31 5.88 -25.84 -11.94
N GLY A 32 4.78 -25.22 -12.40
CA GLY A 32 3.43 -25.44 -11.86
C GLY A 32 2.96 -24.42 -10.81
N ALA A 33 3.74 -23.37 -10.53
CA ALA A 33 3.29 -22.29 -9.66
C ALA A 33 2.12 -21.51 -10.30
N ILE A 34 0.96 -21.53 -9.65
CA ILE A 34 -0.17 -20.68 -10.01
C ILE A 34 0.11 -19.30 -9.43
N VAL A 35 0.51 -18.36 -10.27
CA VAL A 35 0.64 -16.95 -9.88
C VAL A 35 -0.75 -16.34 -9.85
N THR A 36 -1.30 -16.20 -8.65
CA THR A 36 -2.53 -15.41 -8.46
C THR A 36 -2.13 -13.95 -8.37
N GLU A 37 -2.36 -13.19 -9.44
CA GLU A 37 -2.21 -11.74 -9.41
C GLU A 37 -3.27 -11.14 -8.48
N PHE A 38 -2.84 -10.56 -7.37
CA PHE A 38 -3.71 -9.74 -6.54
C PHE A 38 -3.62 -8.30 -7.06
N THR A 39 -4.77 -7.75 -7.45
CA THR A 39 -4.85 -6.34 -7.83
C THR A 39 -4.78 -5.49 -6.57
N GLY A 40 -3.74 -4.68 -6.43
CA GLY A 40 -3.55 -3.80 -5.27
C GLY A 40 -2.67 -4.41 -4.17
N ARG A 41 -2.32 -3.59 -3.17
CA ARG A 41 -1.46 -4.02 -2.06
C ARG A 41 -2.31 -4.64 -0.95
N ALA A 42 -1.80 -5.64 -0.23
CA ALA A 42 -2.54 -6.35 0.83
C ALA A 42 -3.00 -5.48 2.02
N TRP A 43 -2.60 -4.21 2.08
CA TRP A 43 -3.01 -3.21 3.08
C TRP A 43 -3.96 -2.14 2.52
N GLU A 44 -4.35 -2.25 1.25
CA GLU A 44 -5.35 -1.40 0.62
C GLU A 44 -6.74 -2.03 0.83
N ASP A 45 -7.22 -2.04 2.07
CA ASP A 45 -8.59 -2.48 2.39
C ASP A 45 -9.66 -1.48 1.87
N GLU A 46 -9.25 -0.26 1.48
CA GLU A 46 -10.14 0.77 0.94
C GLU A 46 -10.25 0.61 -0.59
N THR A 47 -11.21 -0.22 -1.02
CA THR A 47 -11.53 -0.54 -2.43
C THR A 47 -11.96 0.65 -3.30
N GLN A 48 -12.17 1.83 -2.72
CA GLN A 48 -12.48 3.05 -3.48
C GLN A 48 -11.37 4.10 -3.29
N PRO A 49 -10.83 4.67 -4.37
CA PRO A 49 -9.83 5.71 -4.28
C PRO A 49 -10.44 6.96 -3.63
N LEU A 50 -9.82 7.41 -2.54
CA LEU A 50 -10.22 8.63 -1.86
C LEU A 50 -9.90 9.85 -2.74
N LYS A 51 -10.88 10.73 -2.92
CA LYS A 51 -10.70 12.02 -3.60
C LYS A 51 -10.72 13.15 -2.57
N PRO A 52 -9.78 14.11 -2.63
CA PRO A 52 -9.79 15.26 -1.71
C PRO A 52 -11.06 16.09 -1.93
N ARG A 53 -11.70 16.48 -0.83
CA ARG A 53 -12.87 17.37 -0.79
C ARG A 53 -12.61 18.46 0.24
N THR A 54 -12.94 19.71 -0.09
CA THR A 54 -12.72 20.86 0.79
C THR A 54 -14.01 21.22 1.51
N VAL A 55 -13.93 21.37 2.83
CA VAL A 55 -15.04 21.83 3.70
C VAL A 55 -14.55 23.05 4.46
N ARG A 56 -15.42 24.04 4.67
CA ARG A 56 -15.09 25.22 5.48
C ARG A 56 -15.41 24.93 6.95
N LEU A 57 -14.46 25.23 7.83
CA LEU A 57 -14.57 25.07 9.28
C LEU A 57 -14.07 26.36 9.94
N SER A 58 -14.52 26.63 11.17
CA SER A 58 -13.88 27.68 11.98
C SER A 58 -12.53 27.20 12.52
N ASP A 59 -11.62 28.12 12.79
CA ASP A 59 -10.31 27.81 13.37
C ASP A 59 -10.44 27.03 14.68
N THR A 60 -11.41 27.38 15.53
CA THR A 60 -11.66 26.68 16.79
C THR A 60 -12.00 25.21 16.55
N VAL A 61 -12.87 24.91 15.59
CA VAL A 61 -13.25 23.53 15.26
C VAL A 61 -12.05 22.77 14.70
N TRP A 62 -11.25 23.41 13.85
CA TRP A 62 -10.03 22.81 13.31
C TRP A 62 -9.08 22.33 14.42
N HIS A 63 -8.78 23.21 15.39
CA HIS A 63 -7.88 22.86 16.51
C HIS A 63 -8.43 21.74 17.40
N LEU A 64 -9.75 21.68 17.60
CA LEU A 64 -10.39 20.58 18.33
C LEU A 64 -10.24 19.24 17.59
N ILE A 65 -10.40 19.25 16.27
CA ILE A 65 -10.21 18.07 15.43
C ILE A 65 -8.75 17.60 15.49
N GLU A 66 -7.78 18.52 15.35
CA GLU A 66 -6.35 18.17 15.43
C GLU A 66 -5.99 17.56 16.79
N ALA A 67 -6.48 18.15 17.88
CA ALA A 67 -6.23 17.66 19.23
C ALA A 67 -6.78 16.24 19.44
N ASP A 68 -8.02 15.98 19.01
CA ASP A 68 -8.63 14.66 19.16
C ASP A 68 -8.02 13.61 18.20
N ALA A 69 -7.71 13.99 16.96
CA ALA A 69 -7.02 13.12 16.02
C ALA A 69 -5.65 12.68 16.58
N LYS A 70 -4.89 13.63 17.15
CA LYS A 70 -3.62 13.35 17.85
C LYS A 70 -3.81 12.42 19.04
N ARG A 71 -4.82 12.69 19.89
CA ARG A 71 -5.15 11.84 21.06
C ARG A 71 -5.46 10.41 20.64
N ARG A 72 -6.14 10.21 19.52
CA ARG A 72 -6.52 8.90 18.97
C ARG A 72 -5.47 8.27 18.05
N LYS A 73 -4.30 8.90 17.89
CA LYS A 73 -3.21 8.45 17.00
C LYS A 73 -3.67 8.19 15.56
N MET A 74 -4.50 9.08 15.01
CA MET A 74 -4.99 9.00 13.63
C MET A 74 -4.80 10.33 12.91
N THR A 75 -4.85 10.30 11.58
CA THR A 75 -4.80 11.52 10.76
C THR A 75 -6.10 12.30 10.86
N VAL A 76 -6.06 13.61 10.62
CA VAL A 76 -7.26 14.46 10.56
C VAL A 76 -8.24 13.93 9.49
N SER A 77 -7.75 13.49 8.33
CA SER A 77 -8.61 12.91 7.29
C SER A 77 -9.32 11.64 7.76
N ALA A 78 -8.62 10.74 8.46
CA ALA A 78 -9.22 9.52 9.01
C ALA A 78 -10.25 9.84 10.11
N TRP A 79 -9.93 10.82 10.97
CA TRP A 79 -10.84 11.32 11.99
C TRP A 79 -12.12 11.87 11.37
N THR A 80 -12.00 12.73 10.35
CA THR A 80 -13.14 13.36 9.66
C THR A 80 -14.01 12.32 8.97
N ARG A 81 -13.42 11.34 8.29
CA ARG A 81 -14.18 10.23 7.69
C ARG A 81 -14.97 9.46 8.75
N LYS A 82 -14.33 9.12 9.87
CA LYS A 82 -15.00 8.40 10.97
C LYS A 82 -16.15 9.21 11.57
N ALA A 83 -15.97 10.51 11.78
CA ALA A 83 -17.00 11.39 12.31
C ALA A 83 -18.22 11.46 11.36
N ILE A 84 -17.98 11.66 10.06
CA ILE A 84 -19.03 11.69 9.04
C ILE A 84 -19.76 10.34 8.96
N LEU A 85 -19.03 9.22 8.95
CA LEU A 85 -19.63 7.89 8.90
C LEU A 85 -20.50 7.60 10.11
N ASN A 86 -20.07 8.01 11.30
CA ASN A 86 -20.84 7.83 12.53
C ASN A 86 -22.17 8.60 12.46
N GLU A 87 -22.14 9.86 12.03
CA GLU A 87 -23.35 10.70 11.90
C GLU A 87 -24.34 10.10 10.87
N LEU A 88 -23.84 9.75 9.68
CA LEU A 88 -24.65 9.13 8.64
C LEU A 88 -25.24 7.78 9.07
N SER A 89 -24.47 7.00 9.83
CA SER A 89 -24.95 5.71 10.35
C SER A 89 -26.06 5.89 11.39
N SER A 90 -25.94 6.90 12.27
CA SER A 90 -26.99 7.22 13.24
C SER A 90 -28.28 7.72 12.58
N GLU A 91 -28.18 8.54 11.54
CA GLU A 91 -29.35 9.01 10.78
C GLU A 91 -30.08 7.86 10.09
N ILE A 92 -29.35 6.95 9.44
CA ILE A 92 -29.94 5.77 8.78
C ILE A 92 -30.61 4.84 9.79
N ALA A 93 -30.03 4.68 10.98
CA ALA A 93 -30.61 3.87 12.04
C ALA A 93 -31.88 4.51 12.64
N ALA A 94 -31.96 5.84 12.72
CA ALA A 94 -33.11 6.57 13.25
C ALA A 94 -34.30 6.66 12.28
N GLN A 95 -34.10 6.37 10.99
CA GLN A 95 -35.15 6.39 9.95
C GLN A 95 -35.83 5.03 9.73
N ARG A 96 -35.43 3.98 10.46
CA ARG A 96 -36.05 2.64 10.44
C ARG A 96 -36.96 2.44 11.65
#